data_AF-A0A0L8FVT3-F1
#
_entry.id   AF-A0A0L8FVT3-F1
#
_cell.length_a   1.000
_cell.length_b   1.000
_cell.length_c   1.000
_cell.angle_alpha   90.00
_cell.angle_beta   90.00
_cell.angle_gamma   90.00
#
_symmetry.space_group_name_H-M   'P 1'
#
loop_
_entity.id
_entity.type
_entity.pdbx_description
1 polymer ?
#
loop_
_entity_poly.entity_id
_entity_poly.type
_entity_poly.pdbx_seq_one_letter_code
_entity_poly.pdbx_strand_id
1 'polypeptide(L)'
;MDFGPLNLGMLYRYCCKLNKKLKSTNLSRKKIIHYTSLDGRKRVNAAFLIGSYAIIYLKMTPEEAYKPLVSNSSNPAFIPFRDASFGSNSFDLHLLDCLQAVSKALMNGFFNFETFDVDEYEYYEKVENGDLNWIIPNKYLAFCGPHSKQAREDGLHP
;
A
#
# COMPACT_ATOMS: atom_id res chain seq x y z
N MET A 1 14.57 -9.63 3.13
CA MET A 1 14.26 -8.53 2.21
C MET A 1 12.77 -8.33 2.24
N ASP A 2 12.37 -7.10 2.51
CA ASP A 2 11.00 -6.62 2.54
C ASP A 2 10.29 -6.87 1.21
N PHE A 3 8.96 -6.83 1.24
CA PHE A 3 8.13 -7.11 0.07
C PHE A 3 6.79 -6.39 0.10
N GLY A 4 6.55 -5.55 1.09
CA GLY A 4 5.29 -4.85 1.30
C GLY A 4 5.12 -4.34 2.73
N PRO A 5 3.93 -3.83 3.08
CA PRO A 5 2.77 -3.67 2.20
C PRO A 5 3.05 -2.71 1.03
N LEU A 6 2.26 -2.83 -0.05
CA LEU A 6 2.37 -1.89 -1.18
C LEU A 6 2.11 -0.45 -0.72
N ASN A 7 2.83 0.50 -1.32
CA ASN A 7 2.76 1.91 -0.95
C ASN A 7 1.42 2.56 -1.35
N LEU A 8 1.28 3.84 -0.99
CA LEU A 8 0.04 4.60 -1.15
C LEU A 8 -0.31 4.86 -2.62
N GLY A 9 0.67 5.14 -3.46
CA GLY A 9 0.49 5.28 -4.90
C GLY A 9 -0.07 4.00 -5.54
N MET A 10 0.48 2.85 -5.17
CA MET A 10 0.00 1.55 -5.65
C MET A 10 -1.43 1.24 -5.16
N LEU A 11 -1.74 1.53 -3.90
CA LEU A 11 -3.10 1.38 -3.36
C LEU A 11 -4.09 2.31 -4.09
N TYR A 12 -3.73 3.57 -4.31
CA TYR A 12 -4.53 4.52 -5.08
C TYR A 12 -4.82 4.01 -6.50
N ARG A 13 -3.78 3.62 -7.24
CA ARG A 13 -3.94 3.09 -8.60
C ARG A 13 -4.81 1.83 -8.63
N TYR A 14 -4.69 0.96 -7.62
CA TYR A 14 -5.56 -0.20 -7.46
C TYR A 14 -7.03 0.21 -7.27
N CYS A 15 -7.30 1.14 -6.36
CA CYS A 15 -8.65 1.67 -6.13
C CYS A 15 -9.25 2.28 -7.40
N CYS A 16 -8.51 3.12 -8.12
CA CYS A 16 -8.95 3.69 -9.40
C CYS A 16 -9.26 2.60 -10.44
N LYS A 17 -8.39 1.59 -10.56
CA LYS A 17 -8.57 0.46 -11.49
C LYS A 17 -9.82 -0.35 -11.16
N LEU A 18 -10.07 -0.64 -9.88
CA LEU A 18 -11.24 -1.40 -9.46
C LEU A 18 -12.53 -0.58 -9.65
N ASN A 19 -12.53 0.69 -9.26
CA ASN A 19 -13.65 1.62 -9.50
C ASN A 19 -14.00 1.72 -10.98
N LYS A 20 -13.01 1.83 -11.87
CA LYS A 20 -13.22 1.86 -13.33
C LYS A 20 -13.85 0.56 -13.84
N LYS A 21 -13.43 -0.59 -13.31
CA LYS A 21 -14.03 -1.89 -13.67
C LYS A 21 -15.48 -2.00 -13.19
N LEU A 22 -15.76 -1.59 -11.94
CA LEU A 22 -17.10 -1.64 -11.36
C LEU A 22 -18.10 -0.70 -12.08
N LYS A 23 -17.65 0.48 -12.52
CA LYS A 23 -18.47 1.44 -13.28
C LYS A 23 -18.63 1.08 -14.77
N SER A 24 -17.90 0.07 -15.27
CA SER A 24 -17.93 -0.31 -16.69
C SER A 24 -19.24 -1.03 -17.04
N THR A 25 -20.03 -0.46 -17.96
CA THR A 25 -21.28 -1.07 -18.45
C THR A 25 -21.08 -2.47 -19.04
N ASN A 26 -19.94 -2.69 -19.71
CA ASN A 26 -19.54 -3.98 -20.29
C ASN A 26 -19.29 -5.08 -19.23
N LEU A 27 -19.11 -4.70 -17.96
CA LEU A 27 -18.89 -5.60 -16.84
C LEU A 27 -20.08 -5.66 -15.87
N SER A 28 -21.16 -4.90 -16.10
CA SER A 28 -22.29 -4.71 -15.17
C SER A 28 -22.97 -6.00 -14.69
N ARG A 29 -22.92 -7.07 -15.49
CA ARG A 29 -23.47 -8.40 -15.15
C ARG A 29 -22.41 -9.47 -14.95
N LYS A 30 -21.13 -9.08 -14.84
CA LYS A 30 -20.01 -10.01 -14.67
C LYS A 30 -19.47 -9.93 -13.24
N LYS A 31 -19.04 -11.07 -12.71
CA LYS A 31 -18.27 -11.10 -11.46
C LYS A 31 -16.83 -10.65 -11.76
N ILE A 32 -16.36 -9.65 -11.04
CA ILE A 32 -14.96 -9.22 -11.09
C ILE A 32 -14.18 -10.05 -10.06
N ILE A 33 -13.16 -10.75 -10.54
CA ILE A 33 -12.31 -11.61 -9.69
C ILE A 33 -10.93 -10.95 -9.57
N HIS A 34 -10.54 -10.60 -8.35
CA HIS A 34 -9.17 -10.25 -8.02
C HIS A 34 -8.44 -11.51 -7.57
N TYR A 35 -7.40 -11.89 -8.30
CA TYR A 35 -6.58 -13.07 -7.98
C TYR A 35 -5.09 -12.71 -8.05
N THR A 36 -4.27 -13.58 -7.48
CA THR A 36 -2.82 -13.47 -7.43
C THR A 36 -2.20 -14.87 -7.58
N SER A 37 -0.87 -14.98 -7.64
CA SER A 37 -0.21 -16.28 -7.69
C SER A 37 -0.21 -16.97 -6.31
N LEU A 38 0.37 -18.18 -6.23
CA LEU A 38 0.53 -18.91 -4.97
C LEU A 38 1.68 -18.37 -4.09
N ASP A 39 2.45 -17.38 -4.55
CA ASP A 39 3.55 -16.78 -3.78
C ASP A 39 2.99 -16.04 -2.55
N GLY A 40 3.46 -16.41 -1.36
CA GLY A 40 2.95 -15.86 -0.08
C GLY A 40 3.06 -14.34 0.03
N ARG A 41 4.12 -13.73 -0.53
CA ARG A 41 4.34 -12.27 -0.54
C ARG A 41 3.33 -11.59 -1.43
N LYS A 42 3.07 -12.14 -2.62
CA LYS A 42 2.05 -11.62 -3.54
C LYS A 42 0.63 -11.81 -3.00
N ARG A 43 0.38 -12.89 -2.24
CA ARG A 43 -0.91 -13.16 -1.59
C ARG A 43 -1.27 -12.12 -0.54
N VAL A 44 -0.36 -11.84 0.39
CA VAL A 44 -0.65 -10.87 1.46
C VAL A 44 -0.74 -9.44 0.93
N ASN A 45 0.05 -9.06 -0.08
CA ASN A 45 -0.09 -7.75 -0.75
C ASN A 45 -1.42 -7.61 -1.51
N ALA A 46 -1.86 -8.65 -2.23
CA ALA A 46 -3.17 -8.62 -2.90
C ALA A 46 -4.33 -8.54 -1.89
N ALA A 47 -4.21 -9.25 -0.76
CA ALA A 47 -5.16 -9.19 0.34
C ALA A 47 -5.19 -7.81 1.00
N PHE A 48 -4.03 -7.17 1.20
CA PHE A 48 -3.91 -5.78 1.64
C PHE A 48 -4.68 -4.83 0.72
N LEU A 49 -4.44 -4.88 -0.60
CA LEU A 49 -5.13 -4.01 -1.56
C LEU A 49 -6.66 -4.10 -1.50
N ILE A 50 -7.21 -5.32 -1.52
CA ILE A 50 -8.67 -5.50 -1.50
C ILE A 50 -9.28 -5.20 -0.12
N GLY A 51 -8.57 -5.54 0.97
CA GLY A 51 -9.00 -5.22 2.33
C GLY A 51 -9.02 -3.71 2.57
N SER A 52 -7.97 -2.99 2.16
CA SER A 52 -7.92 -1.54 2.20
C SER A 52 -9.02 -0.91 1.36
N TYR A 53 -9.27 -1.40 0.14
CA TYR A 53 -10.38 -0.94 -0.69
C TYR A 53 -11.74 -1.08 0.02
N ALA A 54 -11.98 -2.21 0.70
CA ALA A 54 -13.20 -2.44 1.45
C ALA A 54 -13.38 -1.41 2.60
N ILE A 55 -12.31 -1.07 3.31
CA ILE A 55 -12.33 -0.03 4.35
C ILE A 55 -12.63 1.34 3.73
N ILE A 56 -11.90 1.71 2.66
CA ILE A 56 -11.98 3.05 2.05
C ILE A 56 -13.35 3.30 1.41
N TYR A 57 -13.79 2.37 0.55
CA TYR A 57 -14.95 2.58 -0.33
C TYR A 57 -16.22 1.85 0.13
N LEU A 58 -16.11 0.73 0.84
CA LEU A 58 -17.26 -0.01 1.37
C LEU A 58 -17.55 0.31 2.84
N LYS A 59 -16.72 1.15 3.47
CA LYS A 59 -16.87 1.62 4.87
C LYS A 59 -16.91 0.49 5.89
N MET A 60 -16.22 -0.62 5.61
CA MET A 60 -16.06 -1.74 6.52
C MET A 60 -15.04 -1.43 7.61
N THR A 61 -15.19 -2.03 8.79
CA THR A 61 -14.13 -2.04 9.81
C THR A 61 -12.96 -2.93 9.35
N PRO A 62 -11.74 -2.75 9.90
CA PRO A 62 -10.61 -3.63 9.61
C PRO A 62 -10.93 -5.11 9.83
N GLU A 63 -11.65 -5.44 10.89
CA GLU A 63 -12.02 -6.80 11.25
C GLU A 63 -13.04 -7.39 10.27
N GLU A 64 -14.02 -6.60 9.83
CA GLU A 64 -15.00 -6.99 8.81
C GLU A 64 -14.33 -7.24 7.45
N ALA A 65 -13.37 -6.39 7.06
CA ALA A 65 -12.61 -6.56 5.82
C ALA A 65 -11.65 -7.76 5.89
N TYR A 66 -11.08 -8.03 7.07
CA TYR A 66 -10.12 -9.12 7.30
C TYR A 66 -10.79 -10.50 7.35
N LYS A 67 -11.94 -10.61 8.01
CA LYS A 67 -12.67 -11.88 8.22
C LYS A 67 -12.83 -12.75 6.96
N PRO A 68 -13.34 -12.25 5.81
CA PRO A 68 -13.48 -13.07 4.61
C PRO A 68 -12.16 -13.47 3.95
N LEU A 69 -11.05 -12.76 4.24
CA LEU A 69 -9.74 -13.07 3.69
C LEU A 69 -9.10 -14.29 4.37
N VAL A 70 -9.51 -14.58 5.61
CA VAL A 70 -8.95 -15.68 6.44
C VAL A 70 -9.97 -16.76 6.82
N SER A 71 -11.23 -16.63 6.39
CA SER A 71 -12.29 -17.57 6.77
C SER A 71 -12.13 -18.97 6.17
N ASN A 72 -11.37 -19.13 5.09
CA ASN A 72 -11.13 -20.43 4.48
C ASN A 72 -9.86 -21.07 5.06
N SER A 73 -10.04 -22.03 5.96
CA SER A 73 -8.96 -22.78 6.62
C SER A 73 -8.13 -23.65 5.68
N SER A 74 -8.60 -23.92 4.46
CA SER A 74 -7.81 -24.64 3.44
C SER A 74 -6.78 -23.75 2.75
N ASN A 75 -6.88 -22.42 2.87
CA ASN A 75 -5.88 -21.50 2.33
C ASN A 75 -4.70 -21.37 3.30
N PRO A 76 -3.44 -21.36 2.82
CA PRO A 76 -2.30 -21.10 3.70
C PRO A 76 -2.43 -19.72 4.34
N ALA A 77 -2.01 -19.58 5.60
CA ALA A 77 -2.02 -18.29 6.29
C ALA A 77 -1.23 -17.22 5.52
N PHE A 78 -1.58 -15.95 5.71
CA PHE A 78 -0.78 -14.84 5.19
C PHE A 78 0.51 -14.73 6.00
N ILE A 79 1.63 -14.58 5.30
CA ILE A 79 2.91 -14.29 5.94
C ILE A 79 2.89 -12.82 6.43
N PRO A 80 3.52 -12.51 7.57
CA PRO A 80 3.63 -11.15 8.05
C PRO A 80 4.60 -10.34 7.18
N PHE A 81 4.37 -9.04 7.10
CA PHE A 81 5.34 -8.10 6.55
C PHE A 81 6.54 -7.97 7.48
N ARG A 82 7.69 -7.63 6.90
CA ARG A 82 8.98 -7.52 7.58
C ARG A 82 9.62 -6.19 7.26
N ASP A 83 10.52 -5.74 8.12
CA ASP A 83 11.27 -4.51 7.92
C ASP A 83 12.33 -4.65 6.79
N ALA A 84 12.92 -3.51 6.44
CA ALA A 84 13.96 -3.42 5.42
C ALA A 84 15.38 -3.69 5.94
N SER A 85 15.52 -4.16 7.19
CA SER A 85 16.84 -4.38 7.80
C SER A 85 17.53 -5.63 7.24
N PHE A 86 18.86 -5.64 7.36
CA PHE A 86 19.66 -6.82 7.09
C PHE A 86 19.62 -7.75 8.31
N GLY A 87 19.13 -8.97 8.11
CA GLY A 87 19.21 -10.03 9.11
C GLY A 87 17.87 -10.71 9.41
N SER A 88 17.78 -11.30 10.60
CA SER A 88 16.58 -11.97 11.08
C SER A 88 15.51 -10.97 11.50
N ASN A 89 14.25 -11.26 11.18
CA ASN A 89 13.13 -10.41 11.55
C ASN A 89 12.96 -10.35 13.07
N SER A 90 12.87 -9.14 13.63
CA SER A 90 12.63 -8.92 15.06
C SER A 90 11.17 -8.63 15.38
N PHE A 91 10.35 -8.27 14.39
CA PHE A 91 8.94 -7.91 14.60
C PHE A 91 8.08 -8.26 13.37
N ASP A 92 7.00 -9.01 13.59
CA ASP A 92 6.07 -9.40 12.52
C ASP A 92 4.91 -8.40 12.44
N LEU A 93 4.81 -7.66 11.33
CA LEU A 93 3.67 -6.77 11.06
C LEU A 93 2.60 -7.53 10.26
N HIS A 94 1.45 -7.79 10.86
CA HIS A 94 0.41 -8.61 10.25
C HIS A 94 -0.49 -7.79 9.32
N LEU A 95 -1.22 -8.48 8.44
CA LEU A 95 -2.19 -7.87 7.53
C LEU A 95 -3.23 -7.04 8.29
N LEU A 96 -3.74 -7.54 9.42
CA LEU A 96 -4.73 -6.83 10.22
C LEU A 96 -4.18 -5.51 10.79
N ASP A 97 -2.91 -5.47 11.21
CA ASP A 97 -2.26 -4.25 11.70
C ASP A 97 -2.24 -3.17 10.60
N CYS A 98 -1.92 -3.57 9.37
CA CYS A 98 -1.90 -2.68 8.21
C CYS A 98 -3.31 -2.16 7.87
N LEU A 99 -4.34 -3.01 7.95
CA LEU A 99 -5.73 -2.62 7.73
C LEU A 99 -6.22 -1.64 8.81
N GLN A 100 -5.84 -1.86 10.07
CA GLN A 100 -6.13 -0.94 11.17
C GLN A 100 -5.41 0.40 10.99
N ALA A 101 -4.18 0.40 10.48
CA ALA A 101 -3.45 1.63 10.15
C ALA A 101 -4.18 2.44 9.06
N VAL A 102 -4.68 1.79 8.00
CA VAL A 102 -5.48 2.46 6.95
C VAL A 102 -6.75 3.08 7.54
N SER A 103 -7.49 2.35 8.37
CA SER A 103 -8.69 2.87 9.02
C SER A 103 -8.38 4.09 9.90
N LYS A 104 -7.35 4.02 10.75
CA LYS A 104 -6.91 5.13 11.60
C LYS A 104 -6.44 6.33 10.77
N ALA A 105 -5.71 6.12 9.68
CA ALA A 105 -5.27 7.19 8.79
C ALA A 105 -6.47 7.95 8.17
N LEU A 106 -7.51 7.22 7.74
CA LEU A 106 -8.75 7.82 7.24
C LEU A 106 -9.48 8.60 8.34
N MET A 107 -9.63 8.02 9.53
CA MET A 107 -10.32 8.66 10.67
C MET A 107 -9.65 9.97 11.09
N ASN A 108 -8.33 10.05 10.99
CA ASN A 108 -7.56 11.24 11.39
C ASN A 108 -7.26 12.18 10.21
N GLY A 109 -7.78 11.90 9.01
CA GLY A 109 -7.55 12.74 7.84
C GLY A 109 -6.10 12.78 7.35
N PHE A 110 -5.30 11.75 7.64
CA PHE A 110 -3.92 11.65 7.17
C PHE A 110 -3.86 11.35 5.67
N PHE A 111 -4.98 10.89 5.10
CA PHE A 111 -5.09 10.65 3.68
C PHE A 111 -6.50 10.85 3.16
N ASN A 112 -6.63 11.40 1.95
CA ASN A 112 -7.89 11.54 1.24
C ASN A 112 -7.74 11.08 -0.23
N PHE A 113 -8.41 9.98 -0.60
CA PHE A 113 -8.39 9.42 -1.95
C PHE A 113 -9.01 10.34 -3.02
N GLU A 114 -9.80 11.33 -2.64
CA GLU A 114 -10.42 12.26 -3.60
C GLU A 114 -9.46 13.38 -4.01
N THR A 115 -8.54 13.75 -3.13
CA THR A 115 -7.61 14.88 -3.33
C THR A 115 -6.15 14.45 -3.41
N PHE A 116 -5.87 13.14 -3.38
CA PHE A 116 -4.51 12.64 -3.47
C PHE A 116 -3.94 12.79 -4.88
N ASP A 117 -2.83 13.52 -4.98
CA ASP A 117 -2.05 13.64 -6.21
C ASP A 117 -1.02 12.50 -6.26
N VAL A 118 -1.38 11.44 -7.01
CA VAL A 118 -0.50 10.29 -7.20
C VAL A 118 0.72 10.62 -8.05
N ASP A 119 0.62 11.60 -8.95
CA ASP A 119 1.72 11.94 -9.85
C ASP A 119 2.76 12.78 -9.10
N GLU A 120 2.35 13.68 -8.20
CA GLU A 120 3.24 14.34 -7.25
C GLU A 120 3.93 13.34 -6.31
N TYR A 121 3.16 12.41 -5.73
CA TYR A 121 3.68 11.38 -4.83
C TYR A 121 4.77 10.54 -5.50
N GLU A 122 4.51 10.02 -6.70
CA GLU A 122 5.47 9.21 -7.45
C GLU A 122 6.63 10.02 -8.03
N TYR A 123 6.45 11.33 -8.24
CA TYR A 123 7.54 12.21 -8.65
C TYR A 123 8.55 12.34 -7.51
N TYR A 124 8.12 12.72 -6.30
CA TYR A 124 9.02 12.97 -5.18
C TYR A 124 9.52 11.69 -4.48
N GLU A 125 8.86 10.55 -4.64
CA GLU A 125 9.37 9.25 -4.14
C GLU A 125 10.71 8.86 -4.77
N LYS A 126 11.05 9.42 -5.93
CA LYS A 126 12.30 9.11 -6.64
C LYS A 126 13.49 9.80 -5.99
N VAL A 127 14.62 9.08 -5.90
CA VAL A 127 15.88 9.57 -5.34
C VAL A 127 16.36 10.83 -6.06
N GLU A 128 16.27 10.87 -7.39
CA GLU A 128 16.64 12.03 -8.20
C GLU A 128 15.80 13.30 -7.90
N ASN A 129 14.63 13.13 -7.29
CA ASN A 129 13.70 14.20 -6.95
C ASN A 129 13.61 14.46 -5.43
N GLY A 130 14.45 13.79 -4.63
CA GLY A 130 14.61 14.06 -3.20
C GLY A 130 14.22 12.93 -2.25
N ASP A 131 13.69 11.80 -2.75
CA ASP A 131 13.22 10.65 -1.95
C ASP A 131 12.36 11.11 -0.76
N LEU A 132 11.23 11.74 -1.08
CA LEU A 132 10.38 12.48 -0.16
C LEU A 132 8.98 11.90 -0.16
N ASN A 133 8.41 11.74 1.04
CA ASN A 133 7.04 11.29 1.26
C ASN A 133 6.37 12.09 2.38
N TRP A 134 5.13 12.54 2.14
CA TRP A 134 4.27 13.05 3.21
C TRP A 134 3.79 11.90 4.09
N ILE A 135 4.10 11.97 5.38
CA ILE A 135 3.57 11.03 6.39
C ILE A 135 2.23 11.54 6.93
N ILE A 136 2.16 12.86 7.19
CA ILE A 136 0.91 13.57 7.47
C ILE A 136 0.90 14.83 6.61
N PRO A 137 -0.08 15.00 5.70
CA PRO A 137 -0.15 16.15 4.80
C PRO A 137 0.01 17.47 5.55
N ASN A 138 0.88 18.35 5.04
CA ASN A 138 1.15 19.69 5.59
C ASN A 138 1.68 19.72 7.05
N LYS A 139 2.15 18.58 7.58
CA LYS A 139 2.64 18.51 8.96
C LYS A 139 3.93 17.72 9.13
N TYR A 140 4.00 16.49 8.59
CA TYR A 140 5.18 15.64 8.69
C TYR A 140 5.60 15.15 7.31
N LEU A 141 6.83 15.50 6.96
CA LEU A 141 7.49 15.13 5.72
C LEU A 141 8.73 14.33 6.06
N ALA A 142 8.85 13.14 5.49
CA ALA A 142 10.05 12.32 5.56
C ALA A 142 10.81 12.44 4.24
N PHE A 143 12.13 12.59 4.30
CA PHE A 143 12.97 12.67 3.11
C PHE A 143 14.41 12.22 3.41
N CYS A 144 15.14 11.81 2.38
CA CYS A 144 16.57 11.51 2.53
C CYS A 144 17.39 12.76 2.89
N GLY A 145 18.37 12.59 3.77
CA GLY A 145 19.27 13.67 4.18
C GLY A 145 20.01 14.27 2.97
N PRO A 146 20.00 15.60 2.76
CA PRO A 146 20.64 16.20 1.60
C PRO A 146 22.16 16.11 1.71
N HIS A 147 22.83 15.90 0.59
CA HIS A 147 24.29 15.93 0.49
C HIS A 147 24.78 17.25 -0.10
N SER A 148 25.93 17.73 0.38
CA SER A 148 26.53 19.01 -0.03
C SER A 148 27.08 19.04 -1.46
N LYS A 149 27.14 17.87 -2.12
CA LYS A 149 27.57 17.73 -3.52
C LYS A 149 26.43 17.10 -4.30
N GLN A 150 26.10 17.67 -5.46
CA GLN A 150 25.20 17.02 -6.41
C GLN A 150 25.82 15.67 -6.83
N ALA A 151 25.01 14.61 -6.86
CA ALA A 151 25.43 13.33 -7.43
C ALA A 151 25.87 13.55 -8.88
N ARG A 152 27.10 13.14 -9.21
CA ARG A 152 27.55 13.13 -10.62
C ARG A 152 26.78 12.02 -11.34
N GLU A 153 26.54 12.18 -12.65
CA GLU A 153 25.72 11.28 -13.50
C GLU A 153 26.13 9.79 -13.48
N ASP A 154 27.29 9.48 -12.90
CA ASP A 154 27.99 8.21 -12.89
C ASP A 154 27.83 7.40 -11.59
N GLY A 155 27.05 7.87 -10.61
CA GLY A 155 26.60 7.05 -9.47
C GLY A 155 27.70 6.56 -8.50
N LEU A 156 28.94 6.97 -8.70
CA LEU A 156 30.06 6.71 -7.80
C LEU A 156 30.33 7.95 -6.95
N HIS A 157 30.11 7.82 -5.64
CA HIS A 157 30.67 8.74 -4.67
C HIS A 157 32.19 8.50 -4.54
N PRO A 158 32.98 9.55 -4.27
CA PRO A 158 34.42 9.44 -4.03
C PRO A 158 34.77 8.65 -2.76
#